data_AF-A0A396MW37-F1
#
_entry.id   AF-A0A396MW37-F1
#
_cell.length_a   1.000
_cell.length_b   1.000
_cell.length_c   1.000
_cell.angle_alpha   90.00
_cell.angle_beta   90.00
_cell.angle_gamma   90.00
#
_symmetry.space_group_name_H-M   'P 1'
#
loop_
_entity.id
_entity.type
_entity.pdbx_description
1 polymer ?
#
loop_
_entity_poly.entity_id
_entity_poly.type
_entity_poly.pdbx_seq_one_letter_code
_entity_poly.pdbx_strand_id
1 'polypeptide(L)' 'ISIIIPCHRVVGTNGSLTGYAGGIDKKVELLTLEHTDMSRFFAPKKGTAL' A
#
# COMPACT_ATOMS: atom_id res chain seq x y z
N ILE A 1 5.01 -0.04 -14.86
CA ILE A 1 6.10 0.61 -14.08
C ILE A 1 5.96 0.35 -12.58
N SER A 2 4.76 0.43 -11.98
CA SER A 2 4.49 0.29 -10.53
C SER A 2 4.90 -1.02 -9.83
N ILE A 3 5.37 -2.01 -10.60
CA ILE A 3 5.96 -3.26 -10.10
C ILE A 3 7.49 -3.18 -10.15
N ILE A 4 8.05 -2.65 -11.25
CA ILE A 4 9.50 -2.44 -11.42
C ILE A 4 10.00 -1.34 -10.48
N ILE A 5 9.28 -0.23 -10.40
CA ILE A 5 9.43 0.78 -9.34
C ILE A 5 8.49 0.34 -8.22
N PRO A 6 8.99 -0.02 -7.03
CA PRO A 6 8.20 -0.62 -5.96
C PRO A 6 7.37 0.44 -5.21
N CYS A 7 6.56 1.22 -5.92
CA CYS A 7 5.71 2.25 -5.31
C CYS A 7 4.61 1.65 -4.41
N HIS A 8 4.31 0.36 -4.55
CA HIS A 8 3.46 -0.38 -3.62
C HIS A 8 4.10 -0.54 -2.22
N ARG A 9 5.42 -0.39 -2.07
CA ARG A 9 6.12 -0.40 -0.76
C ARG A 9 6.12 0.94 -0.03
N VAL A 10 5.74 2.03 -0.70
CA VAL A 10 5.67 3.36 -0.08
C VAL A 10 4.42 3.40 0.81
N VAL A 11 4.57 3.58 2.11
CA VAL A 11 3.46 3.59 3.08
C VAL A 11 3.43 4.90 3.86
N GLY A 12 2.25 5.28 4.36
CA GLY A 12 2.12 6.45 5.22
C GLY A 12 2.88 6.26 6.53
N THR A 13 3.33 7.37 7.15
CA THR A 13 4.08 7.36 8.43
C THR A 13 3.31 6.71 9.58
N ASN A 14 1.99 6.64 9.48
CA ASN A 14 1.09 5.98 10.42
C ASN A 14 0.76 4.52 10.07
N GLY A 15 1.39 3.93 9.05
CA GLY A 15 1.07 2.59 8.56
C GLY A 15 -0.10 2.53 7.57
N SER A 16 -0.56 3.67 7.08
CA SER A 16 -1.67 3.76 6.13
C SER A 16 -1.24 3.36 4.71
N LEU A 17 -1.96 2.39 4.12
CA LEU A 17 -1.79 1.96 2.73
C LEU A 17 -2.58 2.89 1.81
N THR A 18 -1.97 4.02 1.44
CA THR A 18 -2.54 5.04 0.53
C THR A 18 -1.73 5.21 -0.74
N GLY A 19 -2.21 6.03 -1.68
CA GLY A 19 -1.39 6.60 -2.75
C GLY A 19 -0.94 5.63 -3.84
N TYR A 20 -1.70 4.57 -4.11
CA TYR A 20 -1.37 3.63 -5.20
C TYR A 20 -2.27 3.81 -6.41
N ALA A 21 -1.68 4.15 -7.55
CA ALA A 21 -2.41 4.39 -8.80
C ALA A 21 -3.20 3.17 -9.30
N GLY A 22 -2.77 1.95 -8.96
CA GLY A 22 -3.47 0.72 -9.31
C GLY A 22 -4.57 0.30 -8.32
N GLY A 23 -4.91 1.14 -7.34
CA GLY A 23 -5.87 0.83 -6.29
C GLY A 23 -5.25 0.14 -5.06
N ILE A 24 -5.78 0.42 -3.88
CA ILE A 24 -5.22 -0.11 -2.62
C ILE A 24 -5.29 -1.63 -2.56
N ASP A 25 -6.30 -2.25 -3.16
CA ASP A 25 -6.45 -3.71 -3.23
C ASP A 25 -5.25 -4.37 -3.91
N LYS A 26 -4.79 -3.80 -5.04
CA LYS A 26 -3.63 -4.32 -5.77
C LYS A 26 -2.32 -4.09 -5.01
N LYS A 27 -2.22 -3.00 -4.26
CA LYS A 27 -1.08 -2.76 -3.38
C LYS A 27 -1.01 -3.79 -2.25
N VAL A 28 -2.15 -4.12 -1.65
CA VAL A 28 -2.26 -5.17 -0.61
C VAL A 28 -1.88 -6.54 -1.17
N GLU A 29 -2.41 -6.91 -2.34
CA GLU A 29 -2.06 -8.18 -3.01
C GLU A 29 -0.55 -8.27 -3.27
N LEU A 30 0.06 -7.22 -3.82
CA LEU A 30 1.50 -7.20 -4.10
C LEU A 30 2.34 -7.32 -2.83
N LEU A 31 2.02 -6.56 -1.78
CA LEU A 31 2.74 -6.66 -0.50
C LEU A 31 2.60 -8.04 0.14
N THR A 32 1.43 -8.67 0.00
CA THR A 32 1.18 -10.05 0.46
C THR A 32 2.02 -11.05 -0.32
N LEU A 33 2.10 -10.91 -1.65
CA LEU A 33 2.95 -11.76 -2.50
C LEU A 33 4.44 -11.61 -2.17
N GLU A 34 4.86 -10.42 -1.75
CA GLU A 34 6.21 -10.15 -1.26
C GLU A 34 6.47 -10.65 0.17
N HIS A 35 5.49 -11.33 0.79
CA HIS A 35 5.57 -11.81 2.18
C HIS A 35 5.84 -10.68 3.19
N THR A 36 5.33 -9.49 2.90
CA THR A 36 5.41 -8.36 3.82
C THR A 36 4.54 -8.60 5.05
N ASP A 37 5.02 -8.20 6.23
CA ASP A 37 4.23 -8.21 7.46
C ASP A 37 3.09 -7.18 7.38
N MET A 38 1.92 -7.64 6.97
CA MET A 38 0.71 -6.83 6.83
C MET A 38 0.04 -6.48 8.16
N SER A 39 0.49 -7.04 9.30
CA SER A 39 -0.11 -6.76 10.62
C SER A 39 0.05 -5.30 11.06
N ARG A 40 1.05 -4.60 10.48
CA ARG A 40 1.39 -3.21 10.80
C ARG A 40 0.74 -2.20 9.87
N PHE A 41 0.00 -2.65 8.86
CA PHE A 41 -0.55 -1.81 7.81
C PHE A 41 -2.07 -1.84 7.78
N PHE A 42 -2.70 -0.71 7.47
CA PHE A 42 -4.15 -0.64 7.32
C PHE A 42 -4.55 0.16 6.08
N ALA A 43 -5.65 -0.25 5.44
CA ALA A 43 -6.25 0.51 4.35
C ALA A 43 -7.24 1.53 4.94
N PRO A 44 -7.01 2.85 4.80
CA PRO A 44 -7.95 3.85 5.30
C PRO A 44 -9.24 3.83 4.46
N LYS A 45 -10.40 3.78 5.12
CA LYS A 45 -11.71 3.65 4.44
C LYS A 45 -12.20 4.90 3.69
N LYS A 46 -11.55 6.07 3.85
CA LYS A 46 -11.83 7.30 3.08
C LYS A 46 -10.56 8.13 2.99
N GLY A 47 -10.33 8.75 1.84
CA GLY A 47 -9.12 9.48 1.50
C GLY A 47 -8.66 10.43 2.59
N THR A 48 -7.65 10.02 3.35
CA THR A 48 -6.80 10.94 4.09
C THR A 48 -5.81 11.50 3.09
N ALA A 49 -6.31 12.39 2.23
CA ALA A 49 -5.49 13.40 1.60
C ALA A 49 -5.12 14.37 2.72
N LEU A 50 -3.87 14.32 3.16
CA LEU A 50 -3.17 15.44 3.77
C LEU A 50 -2.01 15.78 2.84
#